data_AF-K4A282-F1
#
_entry.id   AF-K4A282-F1
#
_cell.length_a   1.000
_cell.length_b   1.000
_cell.length_c   1.000
_cell.angle_alpha   90.00
_cell.angle_beta   90.00
_cell.angle_gamma   90.00
#
_symmetry.space_group_name_H-M   'P 1'
#
loop_
_entity.id
_entity.type
_entity.pdbx_description
1 polymer ?
#
loop_
_entity_poly.entity_id
_entity_poly.type
_entity_poly.pdbx_seq_one_letter_code
_entity_poly.pdbx_strand_id
1 'polypeptide(L)'
;MAKSQTSFSERTNTLFSMAKDLSQEFGGHAIVAFSSTGEPKAYEAPTADSIIRTYLPKIHSSPSLACFETAGEDAARVDGMKQEVEQTAFLANAERACQNAAWSKFLVTQMRMGKQN
;
A
#
# COMPACT_ATOMS: atom_id res chain seq x y z
N MET A 1 0.11 42.00 -6.90
CA MET A 1 0.20 41.58 -5.47
C MET A 1 -1.18 41.44 -4.80
N ALA A 2 -2.17 42.32 -5.03
CA ALA A 2 -3.47 42.25 -4.32
C ALA A 2 -4.44 41.13 -4.77
N LYS A 3 -4.47 40.76 -6.05
CA LYS A 3 -5.44 39.78 -6.61
C LYS A 3 -5.26 38.34 -6.08
N SER A 4 -4.02 37.97 -5.74
CA SER A 4 -3.71 36.66 -5.15
C SER A 4 -4.17 36.57 -3.69
N GLN A 5 -4.25 37.70 -2.98
CA GLN A 5 -4.64 37.73 -1.57
C GLN A 5 -6.15 37.63 -1.38
N THR A 6 -6.94 38.31 -2.22
CA THR A 6 -8.41 38.19 -2.20
C THR A 6 -8.86 36.79 -2.59
N SER A 7 -8.26 36.22 -3.64
CA SER A 7 -8.58 34.85 -4.09
C SER A 7 -8.13 33.78 -3.07
N PHE A 8 -7.03 33.99 -2.35
CA PHE A 8 -6.64 33.12 -1.24
C PHE A 8 -7.67 33.19 -0.09
N SER A 9 -8.09 34.39 0.31
CA SER A 9 -9.08 34.56 1.39
C SER A 9 -10.43 33.94 1.06
N GLU A 10 -10.93 34.11 -0.17
CA GLU A 10 -12.20 33.51 -0.59
C GLU A 10 -12.13 31.98 -0.61
N ARG A 11 -11.08 31.42 -1.21
CA ARG A 11 -10.89 29.96 -1.31
C ARG A 11 -10.68 29.31 0.06
N THR A 12 -9.96 29.97 0.96
CA THR A 12 -9.74 29.46 2.32
C THR A 12 -11.02 29.46 3.15
N ASN A 13 -11.86 30.50 3.03
CA ASN A 13 -13.16 30.53 3.72
C ASN A 13 -14.08 29.38 3.29
N THR A 14 -14.17 29.10 1.99
CA THR A 14 -14.94 27.96 1.48
C THR A 14 -14.41 26.64 2.03
N LEU A 15 -13.09 26.46 2.03
CA LEU A 15 -12.46 25.24 2.50
C LEU A 15 -12.65 25.04 4.02
N PHE A 16 -12.60 26.12 4.80
CA PHE A 16 -12.95 26.10 6.22
C PHE A 16 -14.42 25.75 6.48
N SER A 17 -15.34 26.26 5.65
CA SER A 17 -16.76 25.88 5.75
C SER A 17 -16.95 24.39 5.54
N MET A 18 -16.35 23.82 4.48
CA MET A 18 -16.43 22.39 4.20
C MET A 18 -15.84 21.55 5.33
N ALA A 19 -14.67 21.94 5.87
CA ALA A 19 -14.05 21.24 6.98
C ALA A 19 -14.96 21.23 8.23
N LYS A 20 -15.63 22.35 8.51
CA LYS A 20 -16.61 22.45 9.60
C LYS A 20 -17.82 21.55 9.35
N ASP A 21 -18.38 21.57 8.14
CA ASP A 21 -19.57 20.78 7.80
C ASP A 21 -19.26 19.28 7.95
N LEU A 22 -18.09 18.82 7.49
CA LEU A 22 -17.62 17.45 7.67
C LEU A 22 -17.40 17.07 9.13
N SER A 23 -16.79 17.97 9.93
CA SER A 23 -16.61 17.78 11.37
C SER A 23 -17.95 17.51 12.06
N GLN A 24 -18.94 18.36 11.75
CA GLN A 24 -20.26 18.32 12.34
C GLN A 24 -21.11 17.13 11.84
N GLU A 25 -21.04 16.80 10.56
CA GLU A 25 -21.84 15.72 9.94
C GLU A 25 -21.40 14.34 10.44
N PHE A 26 -20.09 14.13 10.58
CA PHE A 26 -19.52 12.83 10.92
C PHE A 26 -19.03 12.72 12.37
N GLY A 27 -19.15 13.79 13.17
CA GLY A 27 -18.66 13.83 14.55
C GLY A 27 -17.16 13.59 14.68
N GLY A 28 -16.39 13.99 13.66
CA GLY A 28 -14.95 13.79 13.56
C GLY A 28 -14.16 15.10 13.68
N HIS A 29 -12.85 15.03 13.86
CA HIS A 29 -12.01 16.24 13.96
C HIS A 29 -11.41 16.64 12.60
N ALA A 30 -11.64 17.87 12.17
CA ALA A 30 -11.08 18.42 10.93
C ALA A 30 -10.06 19.54 11.19
N ILE A 31 -8.88 19.46 10.55
CA ILE A 31 -7.85 20.50 10.58
C ILE A 31 -7.47 20.91 9.18
N VAL A 32 -7.32 22.22 9.01
CA VAL A 32 -6.81 22.83 7.80
C VAL A 32 -5.62 23.71 8.19
N ALA A 33 -4.43 23.37 7.68
CA ALA A 33 -3.20 24.13 7.90
C ALA A 33 -2.56 24.49 6.56
N PHE A 34 -2.07 25.73 6.46
CA PHE A 34 -1.34 26.25 5.29
C PHE A 34 0.05 26.72 5.73
N SER A 35 1.10 26.40 4.98
CA SER A 35 2.47 26.93 5.16
C SER A 35 2.71 28.01 4.09
N SER A 36 3.28 29.21 4.35
CA SER A 36 4.33 29.60 5.31
C SER A 36 4.15 31.01 5.95
N THR A 37 3.03 31.25 6.65
CA THR A 37 2.94 32.23 7.77
C THR A 37 1.59 32.16 8.52
N GLY A 38 0.63 31.37 8.05
CA GLY A 38 -0.70 31.28 8.65
C GLY A 38 -0.73 30.37 9.88
N GLU A 39 -1.34 30.84 10.96
CA GLU A 39 -1.68 30.00 12.11
C GLU A 39 -2.69 28.91 11.70
N PRO A 40 -2.51 27.66 12.17
CA PRO A 40 -3.46 26.59 11.90
C PRO A 40 -4.83 26.92 12.52
N LYS A 41 -5.92 26.66 11.78
CA LYS A 41 -7.29 26.72 12.32
C LYS A 41 -7.81 25.30 12.51
N ALA A 42 -8.29 25.01 13.71
CA ALA A 42 -9.01 23.79 14.04
C ALA A 42 -10.47 24.10 14.31
N TYR A 43 -11.34 23.16 13.94
CA TYR A 43 -12.77 23.22 14.22
C TYR A 43 -13.13 22.08 15.17
N GLU A 44 -13.90 22.41 16.20
CA GLU A 44 -14.23 21.56 17.35
C GLU A 44 -13.05 21.23 18.28
N ALA A 45 -13.35 20.75 19.49
CA ALA A 45 -12.32 20.26 20.41
C ALA A 45 -11.83 18.89 19.92
N PRO A 46 -10.53 18.57 19.98
CA PRO A 46 -9.45 19.31 20.65
C PRO A 46 -8.87 20.49 19.86
N THR A 47 -8.20 21.42 20.57
CA THR A 47 -7.44 22.54 19.97
C THR A 47 -6.44 22.05 18.91
N ALA A 48 -6.16 22.88 17.91
CA ALA A 48 -5.16 22.59 16.86
C ALA A 48 -3.84 22.03 17.43
N ASP A 49 -3.31 22.63 18.51
CA ASP A 49 -2.07 22.16 19.17
C ASP A 49 -2.21 20.75 19.77
N SER A 50 -3.37 20.41 20.34
CA SER A 50 -3.63 19.08 20.92
C SER A 50 -3.75 18.01 19.84
N ILE A 51 -4.38 18.31 18.71
CA ILE A 51 -4.45 17.39 17.57
C ILE A 51 -3.07 17.28 16.90
N ILE A 52 -2.37 18.39 16.69
CA ILE A 52 -0.98 18.40 16.21
C ILE A 52 -0.11 17.51 17.11
N ARG A 53 -0.18 17.64 18.44
CA ARG A 53 0.54 16.75 19.38
C ARG A 53 0.02 15.33 19.44
N THR A 54 -1.21 15.05 19.04
CA THR A 54 -1.76 13.68 19.01
C THR A 54 -1.40 12.96 17.71
N TYR A 55 -1.39 13.70 16.59
CA TYR A 55 -1.21 13.14 15.25
C TYR A 55 0.20 13.33 14.69
N LEU A 56 0.99 14.36 15.06
CA LEU A 56 2.41 14.41 14.67
C LEU A 56 3.18 13.23 15.27
N PRO A 57 3.09 12.93 16.57
CA PRO A 57 3.71 11.73 17.10
C PRO A 57 3.08 10.47 16.52
N LYS A 58 1.87 10.47 15.97
CA LYS A 58 1.28 9.30 15.27
C LYS A 58 1.60 9.24 13.77
N ILE A 59 2.14 10.31 13.19
CA ILE A 59 2.73 10.35 11.84
C ILE A 59 4.25 10.08 11.93
N HIS A 60 4.85 10.29 13.11
CA HIS A 60 6.22 9.88 13.44
C HIS A 60 6.30 8.56 14.22
N SER A 61 5.21 8.11 14.85
CA SER A 61 4.99 6.81 15.53
C SER A 61 3.84 6.01 14.91
N SER A 62 3.38 6.40 13.72
CA SER A 62 3.23 5.34 12.71
C SER A 62 4.57 4.62 12.68
N PRO A 63 4.66 3.36 12.24
CA PRO A 63 5.92 2.99 11.65
C PRO A 63 6.17 4.08 10.58
N SER A 64 7.04 5.06 10.89
CA SER A 64 8.06 5.49 9.96
C SER A 64 8.38 4.20 9.28
N LEU A 65 7.92 4.07 8.04
CA LEU A 65 8.26 2.98 7.15
C LEU A 65 9.66 2.58 7.57
N ALA A 66 9.78 1.46 8.27
CA ALA A 66 11.07 1.04 8.77
C ALA A 66 11.91 0.54 7.58
N CYS A 67 11.56 0.91 6.34
CA CYS A 67 12.53 1.16 5.28
C CYS A 67 13.40 2.39 5.65
N PHE A 68 14.25 2.24 6.65
CA PHE A 68 15.63 2.25 6.23
C PHE A 68 15.94 0.79 5.93
N GLU A 69 15.61 0.36 4.69
CA GLU A 69 16.12 -0.88 4.12
C GLU A 69 17.63 -0.72 4.20
N THR A 70 18.22 -1.32 5.22
CA THR A 70 19.66 -1.41 5.29
C THR A 70 20.09 -2.34 4.16
N ALA A 71 21.26 -2.12 3.56
CA ALA A 71 21.72 -2.90 2.41
C ALA A 71 21.71 -4.44 2.62
N GLY A 72 21.59 -4.92 3.86
CA GLY A 72 21.38 -6.34 4.20
C GLY A 72 19.96 -6.86 3.99
N GLU A 73 18.92 -6.05 4.12
CA GLU A 73 17.52 -6.48 3.89
C GLU A 73 17.20 -6.61 2.40
N ASP A 74 17.73 -5.70 1.57
CA ASP A 74 17.54 -5.78 0.12
C ASP A 74 18.25 -7.02 -0.45
N ALA A 75 19.45 -7.33 0.06
CA ALA A 75 20.17 -8.56 -0.28
C ALA A 75 19.41 -9.83 0.18
N ALA A 76 18.82 -9.82 1.37
CA ALA A 76 18.03 -10.95 1.88
C ALA A 76 16.73 -11.17 1.08
N ARG A 77 16.08 -10.09 0.62
CA ARG A 77 14.90 -10.17 -0.24
C ARG A 77 15.23 -10.73 -1.62
N VAL A 78 16.34 -10.28 -2.22
CA VAL A 78 16.81 -10.80 -3.52
C VAL A 78 17.20 -12.28 -3.41
N ASP A 79 17.85 -12.69 -2.32
CA ASP A 79 18.20 -14.10 -2.09
C ASP A 79 16.96 -14.97 -1.85
N GLY A 80 15.97 -14.44 -1.12
CA GLY A 80 14.66 -15.09 -0.95
C GLY A 80 13.92 -15.29 -2.28
N MET A 81 13.89 -14.27 -3.15
CA MET A 81 13.32 -14.37 -4.48
C MET A 81 14.05 -15.40 -5.36
N LYS A 82 15.38 -15.45 -5.27
CA LYS A 82 16.19 -16.44 -6.00
C LYS A 82 15.86 -17.87 -5.53
N GLN A 83 15.71 -18.07 -4.23
CA GLN A 83 15.33 -19.36 -3.65
C GLN A 83 13.92 -19.80 -4.13
N GLU A 84 12.95 -18.90 -4.16
CA GLU A 84 11.59 -19.20 -4.65
C GLU A 84 11.58 -19.60 -6.13
N VAL A 85 12.38 -18.92 -6.95
CA VAL A 85 12.53 -19.25 -8.38
C VAL A 85 13.12 -20.65 -8.56
N GLU A 86 14.15 -21.01 -7.78
CA GLU A 86 14.77 -22.34 -7.82
C GLU A 86 13.80 -23.43 -7.36
N GLN A 87 13.01 -23.20 -6.30
CA GLN A 87 11.99 -24.12 -5.83
C GLN A 87 10.87 -24.32 -6.86
N THR A 88 10.44 -23.24 -7.51
CA THR A 88 9.41 -23.29 -8.56
C THR A 88 9.91 -24.08 -9.77
N ALA A 89 11.16 -23.85 -10.19
CA ALA A 89 11.77 -24.62 -11.28
C ALA A 89 11.88 -26.11 -10.95
N PHE A 90 12.22 -26.45 -9.70
CA PHE A 90 12.27 -27.84 -9.24
C PHE A 90 10.89 -28.51 -9.29
N LEU A 91 9.86 -27.85 -8.76
CA LEU A 91 8.49 -28.36 -8.78
C LEU A 91 7.96 -28.53 -10.21
N ALA A 92 8.19 -27.56 -11.09
CA ALA A 92 7.79 -27.64 -12.48
C ALA A 92 8.45 -28.81 -13.23
N ASN A 93 9.73 -29.09 -12.93
CA ASN A 93 10.44 -30.23 -13.51
C ASN A 93 9.91 -31.57 -12.99
N ALA A 94 9.63 -31.66 -11.69
CA ALA A 94 9.04 -32.86 -11.10
C ALA A 94 7.65 -33.15 -11.69
N GLU A 95 6.81 -32.12 -11.84
CA GLU A 95 5.48 -32.26 -12.45
C GLU A 95 5.59 -32.70 -13.92
N ARG A 96 6.48 -32.09 -14.69
CA ARG A 96 6.72 -32.47 -16.10
C ARG A 96 7.16 -33.93 -16.22
N ALA A 97 8.01 -34.42 -15.31
CA ALA A 97 8.41 -35.82 -15.29
C ALA A 97 7.22 -36.76 -15.02
N CYS A 98 6.35 -36.40 -14.07
CA CYS A 98 5.11 -37.14 -13.80
C CYS A 98 4.17 -37.16 -15.01
N GLN A 99 3.97 -36.02 -15.67
CA GLN A 99 3.14 -35.92 -16.87
C GLN A 99 3.69 -36.80 -18.00
N ASN A 100 5.00 -36.75 -18.26
CA ASN A 100 5.66 -37.59 -19.27
C ASN A 100 5.51 -39.09 -18.96
N ALA A 101 5.67 -39.48 -17.69
CA ALA A 101 5.47 -40.86 -17.27
C ALA A 101 4.01 -41.32 -17.46
N ALA A 102 3.04 -40.46 -17.16
CA ALA A 102 1.62 -40.73 -17.38
C ALA A 102 1.31 -40.88 -18.88
N TRP A 103 1.85 -39.99 -19.72
CA TRP A 103 1.71 -40.05 -21.18
C TRP A 103 2.33 -41.29 -21.80
N SER A 104 3.50 -41.71 -21.34
CA SER A 104 4.11 -42.96 -21.78
C SER A 104 3.20 -44.17 -21.46
N LYS A 105 2.64 -44.23 -20.24
CA LYS A 105 1.69 -45.30 -19.85
C LYS A 105 0.41 -45.29 -20.69
N PHE A 106 -0.13 -44.11 -20.99
CA PHE A 106 -1.30 -43.96 -21.84
C PHE A 106 -1.04 -44.50 -23.25
N LEU A 107 0.07 -44.09 -23.87
CA LEU A 107 0.45 -44.55 -25.20
C LEU A 107 0.66 -46.07 -25.26
N VAL A 108 1.32 -46.66 -24.26
CA VAL A 108 1.49 -48.11 -24.15
C VAL A 108 0.14 -48.83 -24.04
N THR A 109 -0.80 -48.26 -23.29
CA THR A 109 -2.15 -48.83 -23.12
C THR A 109 -2.95 -48.77 -24.41
N GLN A 110 -2.92 -47.64 -25.12
CA GLN A 110 -3.56 -47.47 -26.43
C GLN A 110 -3.01 -48.47 -27.46
N MET A 111 -1.68 -48.63 -27.53
CA MET A 111 -1.06 -49.59 -28.46
C MET A 111 -1.39 -51.05 -28.15
N ARG A 112 -1.68 -51.40 -26.88
CA ARG A 112 -2.14 -52.75 -26.52
C ARG A 112 -3.59 -53.00 -26.91
N MET A 113 -4.47 -52.01 -26.78
CA MET A 113 -5.88 -52.13 -27.18
C MET A 113 -6.06 -52.26 -28.69
N GLY A 114 -5.20 -51.63 -29.51
CA GLY A 114 -5.25 -51.76 -30.96
C GLY A 114 -4.75 -53.10 -31.54
N LYS A 115 -4.19 -53.99 -30.71
CA LYS A 115 -3.57 -55.26 -31.15
C LYS A 115 -4.44 -56.50 -30.83
N GLN A 116 -5.60 -56.31 -30.20
CA GLN A 116 -6.56 -57.37 -29.83
C GLN A 116 -7.74 -57.49 -30.81
N ASN A 117 -7.72 -56.77 -31.94
CA ASN A 117 -8.66 -56.94 -33.05
C ASN A 117 -8.02 -57.74 -34.19
#